data_AF-A0A7Y7ADA5-F1
#
_entry.id   AF-A0A7Y7ADA5-F1
#
_cell.length_a   1.000
_cell.length_b   1.000
_cell.length_c   1.000
_cell.angle_alpha   90.00
_cell.angle_beta   90.00
_cell.angle_gamma   90.00
#
_symmetry.space_group_name_H-M   'P 1'
#
loop_
_entity.id
_entity.type
_entity.pdbx_description
1 polymer ?
#
loop_
_entity_poly.entity_id
_entity_poly.type
_entity_poly.pdbx_seq_one_letter_code
_entity_poly.pdbx_strand_id
1 'polypeptide(L)'
;NLSITPVTTTGSVTTSICDGDSYTWPANGVSYTTPQSGTTYTSGCNTATLNLNVTQPPSMPVITILNNNVLSIPSQVDASYQWISCDTGLDIANQTDTTFSPTKNGEYAVEVSNSCGTTTSDCVILDDLSLDKISKTISIYPNPSHAEIILSGLHTDEIEFRINDATGRLIISGTSSNHTNVIDVNFLSRGIYYLSLNGFSPIKFVKE
;
A
#
# COMPACT_ATOMS: atom_id res chain seq x y z
N ASN A 1 66.01 31.48 16.50
CA ASN A 1 65.10 30.31 16.66
C ASN A 1 63.66 30.76 16.51
N LEU A 2 63.04 30.48 15.35
CA LEU A 2 61.59 30.57 15.18
C LEU A 2 61.00 29.22 15.57
N SER A 3 60.15 29.19 16.59
CA SER A 3 59.38 28.00 16.97
C SER A 3 58.05 28.04 16.23
N ILE A 4 57.81 27.07 15.35
CA ILE A 4 56.53 26.92 14.66
C ILE A 4 55.63 26.11 15.59
N THR A 5 54.63 26.75 16.17
CA THR A 5 53.60 26.03 16.94
C THR A 5 52.67 25.34 15.94
N PRO A 6 52.48 24.01 16.01
CA PRO A 6 51.60 23.29 15.10
C PRO A 6 50.15 23.73 15.30
N VAL A 7 49.39 23.80 14.21
CA VAL A 7 47.96 24.14 14.24
C VAL A 7 47.20 23.04 14.98
N THR A 8 46.35 23.41 15.94
CA THR A 8 45.47 22.48 16.67
C THR A 8 44.02 22.58 16.17
N THR A 9 43.21 21.55 16.39
CA THR A 9 41.80 21.46 15.95
C THR A 9 40.80 21.41 17.11
N THR A 10 41.21 21.83 18.30
CA THR A 10 40.40 21.81 19.52
C THR A 10 39.13 22.63 19.32
N GLY A 11 37.96 22.03 19.61
CA GLY A 11 36.64 22.65 19.38
C GLY A 11 36.02 22.34 18.02
N SER A 12 36.65 21.51 17.18
CA SER A 12 36.02 20.99 15.97
C SER A 12 34.86 20.05 16.32
N VAL A 13 33.74 20.18 15.62
CA VAL A 13 32.50 19.44 15.88
C VAL A 13 31.88 18.96 14.57
N THR A 14 31.41 17.71 14.57
CA THR A 14 30.48 17.19 13.57
C THR A 14 29.21 16.77 14.30
N THR A 15 28.09 17.42 14.01
CA THR A 15 26.80 17.17 14.68
C THR A 15 25.62 17.40 13.75
N SER A 16 24.43 17.02 14.18
CA SER A 16 23.16 17.28 13.49
C SER A 16 22.16 17.98 14.41
N ILE A 17 21.26 18.78 13.83
CA ILE A 17 20.06 19.34 14.49
C ILE A 17 18.83 19.11 13.61
N CYS A 18 17.64 19.35 14.15
CA CYS A 18 16.41 19.31 13.38
C CYS A 18 16.11 20.66 12.73
N ASP A 19 15.35 20.64 11.63
CA ASP A 19 14.85 21.87 11.02
C ASP A 19 14.07 22.71 12.04
N GLY A 20 14.38 24.01 12.10
CA GLY A 20 13.83 24.93 13.11
C GLY A 20 14.62 25.03 14.42
N ASP A 21 15.52 24.09 14.70
CA ASP A 21 16.42 24.18 15.85
C ASP A 21 17.62 25.10 15.59
N SER A 22 18.37 25.40 16.64
CA SER A 22 19.64 26.12 16.55
C SER A 22 20.76 25.41 17.30
N TYR A 23 21.94 25.41 16.71
CA TYR A 23 23.18 24.95 17.35
C TYR A 23 24.11 26.13 17.61
N THR A 24 24.42 26.42 18.87
CA THR A 24 25.43 27.44 19.21
C THR A 24 26.80 26.79 19.30
N TRP A 25 27.69 27.15 18.38
CA TRP A 25 29.02 26.55 18.33
C TRP A 25 29.93 27.18 19.39
N PRO A 26 30.43 26.43 20.39
CA PRO A 26 31.20 27.00 21.49
C PRO A 26 32.53 27.64 21.05
N ALA A 27 33.06 27.29 19.87
CA ALA A 27 34.32 27.83 19.40
C ALA A 27 34.23 29.33 19.07
N ASN A 28 33.11 29.79 18.51
CA ASN A 28 32.91 31.19 18.12
C ASN A 28 31.69 31.86 18.78
N GLY A 29 30.87 31.12 19.52
CA GLY A 29 29.67 31.62 20.20
C GLY A 29 28.50 31.95 19.25
N VAL A 30 28.58 31.61 17.97
CA VAL A 30 27.56 31.89 16.96
C VAL A 30 26.56 30.75 16.90
N SER A 31 25.27 31.10 16.78
CA SER A 31 24.18 30.14 16.56
C SER A 31 23.95 29.90 15.07
N TYR A 32 23.81 28.63 14.70
CA TYR A 32 23.59 28.16 13.34
C TYR A 32 22.25 27.43 13.26
N THR A 33 21.47 27.75 12.24
CA THR A 33 20.18 27.11 11.91
C THR A 33 20.18 26.45 10.53
N THR A 34 21.28 26.58 9.78
CA THR A 34 21.45 26.03 8.44
C THR A 34 22.66 25.11 8.38
N PRO A 35 22.71 24.15 7.43
CA PRO A 35 23.84 23.24 7.31
C PRO A 35 25.18 23.98 7.13
N GLN A 36 26.21 23.51 7.83
CA GLN A 36 27.58 24.02 7.71
C GLN A 36 28.49 22.90 7.22
N SER A 37 29.30 23.17 6.21
CA SER A 37 30.29 22.22 5.69
C SER A 37 31.68 22.84 5.81
N GLY A 38 32.48 22.31 6.73
CA GLY A 38 33.86 22.75 6.92
C GLY A 38 34.03 24.20 7.37
N THR A 39 33.06 24.78 8.09
CA THR A 39 33.18 26.18 8.57
C THR A 39 34.29 26.26 9.60
N THR A 40 35.27 27.14 9.41
CA THR A 40 36.43 27.23 10.31
C THR A 40 36.37 28.46 11.21
N TYR A 41 36.96 28.32 12.40
CA TYR A 41 37.22 29.43 13.30
C TYR A 41 38.62 29.29 13.88
N THR A 42 39.43 30.35 13.74
CA THR A 42 40.80 30.37 14.21
C THR A 42 40.95 31.33 15.38
N SER A 43 41.47 30.83 16.51
CA SER A 43 41.83 31.63 17.68
C SER A 43 43.26 31.29 18.10
N GLY A 44 44.16 32.28 18.01
CA GLY A 44 45.60 32.06 18.13
C GLY A 44 46.09 31.08 17.06
N CYS A 45 46.77 30.01 17.48
CA CYS A 45 47.24 28.94 16.58
C CYS A 45 46.25 27.77 16.42
N ASN A 46 45.06 27.84 17.02
CA ASN A 46 44.04 26.79 16.94
C ASN A 46 43.03 27.10 15.84
N THR A 47 42.79 26.16 14.92
CA THR A 47 41.75 26.24 13.89
C THR A 47 40.74 25.12 14.09
N ALA A 48 39.56 25.46 14.59
CA ALA A 48 38.45 24.54 14.76
C ALA A 48 37.58 24.50 13.50
N THR A 49 36.94 23.35 13.24
CA THR A 49 36.05 23.14 12.09
C THR A 49 34.67 22.65 12.54
N LEU A 50 33.61 23.25 12.00
CA LEU A 50 32.23 22.85 12.19
C LEU A 50 31.68 22.16 10.93
N ASN A 51 31.15 20.96 11.10
CA ASN A 51 30.24 20.30 10.18
C ASN A 51 28.89 20.14 10.88
N LEU A 52 27.87 20.82 10.38
CA LEU A 52 26.51 20.78 10.93
C LEU A 52 25.56 20.28 9.85
N ASN A 53 24.88 19.17 10.11
CA ASN A 53 23.77 18.71 9.28
C ASN A 53 22.45 19.20 9.87
N VAL A 54 21.47 19.50 9.01
CA VAL A 54 20.09 19.81 9.42
C VAL A 54 19.18 18.75 8.85
N THR A 55 18.53 17.98 9.71
CA THR A 55 17.62 16.90 9.35
C THR A 55 16.19 17.41 9.35
N GLN A 56 15.46 17.12 8.28
CA GLN A 56 14.04 17.47 8.18
C GLN A 56 13.19 16.46 8.98
N PRO A 57 12.09 16.88 9.62
CA PRO A 57 11.11 15.96 10.16
C PRO A 57 10.47 15.14 9.03
N PRO A 58 9.85 13.99 9.33
CA PRO A 58 9.18 13.18 8.32
C PRO A 58 8.05 13.97 7.66
N SER A 59 7.87 13.82 6.35
CA SER A 59 6.70 14.34 5.65
C SER A 59 5.52 13.39 5.83
N MET A 60 4.30 13.91 5.89
CA MET A 60 3.09 13.07 5.98
C MET A 60 3.04 12.10 4.77
N PRO A 61 3.09 10.77 4.99
CA PRO A 61 3.09 9.80 3.90
C PRO A 61 1.69 9.66 3.28
N VAL A 62 1.64 9.40 1.97
CA VAL A 62 0.41 9.08 1.24
C VAL A 62 0.39 7.60 0.91
N ILE A 63 -0.63 6.88 1.39
CA ILE A 63 -0.79 5.46 1.12
C ILE A 63 -1.31 5.25 -0.31
N THR A 64 -0.63 4.40 -1.06
CA THR A 64 -1.07 3.89 -2.37
C THR A 64 -1.51 2.45 -2.22
N ILE A 65 -2.67 2.11 -2.80
CA ILE A 65 -3.16 0.74 -2.88
C ILE A 65 -2.67 0.12 -4.19
N LEU A 66 -1.90 -0.95 -4.09
CA LEU A 66 -1.42 -1.73 -5.23
C LEU A 66 -2.39 -2.89 -5.56
N ASN A 67 -2.12 -3.59 -6.66
CA ASN A 67 -2.83 -4.82 -7.01
C ASN A 67 -2.77 -5.83 -5.84
N ASN A 68 -3.86 -6.56 -5.60
CA ASN A 68 -4.04 -7.49 -4.47
C ASN A 68 -4.08 -6.81 -3.08
N ASN A 69 -4.56 -5.57 -2.99
CA ASN A 69 -4.83 -4.87 -1.73
C ASN A 69 -3.58 -4.65 -0.84
N VAL A 70 -2.40 -4.58 -1.45
CA VAL A 70 -1.16 -4.22 -0.74
C VAL A 70 -1.10 -2.71 -0.59
N LEU A 71 -0.99 -2.24 0.65
CA LEU A 71 -0.77 -0.84 0.98
C LEU A 71 0.72 -0.53 0.89
N SER A 72 1.08 0.59 0.28
CA SER A 72 2.48 1.02 0.12
C SER A 72 2.63 2.52 0.30
N ILE A 73 3.75 2.93 0.89
CA ILE A 73 4.18 4.32 0.98
C ILE A 73 5.59 4.49 0.40
N PRO A 74 5.96 5.70 -0.08
CA PRO A 74 7.35 5.98 -0.43
C PRO A 74 8.24 5.96 0.82
N SER A 75 9.47 5.45 0.68
CA SER A 75 10.45 5.50 1.76
C SER A 75 10.93 6.94 2.01
N GLN A 76 11.20 7.24 3.29
CA GLN A 76 11.77 8.49 3.76
C GLN A 76 13.15 8.24 4.38
N VAL A 77 14.02 9.24 4.29
CA VAL A 77 15.42 9.15 4.75
C VAL A 77 15.45 9.00 6.28
N ASP A 78 16.24 8.03 6.76
CA ASP A 78 16.47 7.76 8.18
C ASP A 78 15.19 7.61 9.02
N ALA A 79 14.12 7.13 8.39
CA ALA A 79 12.82 6.95 9.01
C ALA A 79 12.52 5.47 9.33
N SER A 80 11.81 5.25 10.43
CA SER A 80 11.17 3.98 10.80
C SER A 80 9.66 4.06 10.59
N TYR A 81 9.02 2.92 10.37
CA TYR A 81 7.60 2.81 10.06
C TYR A 81 6.89 1.90 11.05
N GLN A 82 5.62 2.19 11.31
CA GLN A 82 4.74 1.31 12.09
C GLN A 82 3.32 1.43 11.53
N TRP A 83 2.78 0.34 10.98
CA TRP A 83 1.39 0.31 10.53
C TRP A 83 0.46 0.23 11.74
N ILE A 84 -0.65 0.96 11.69
CA ILE A 84 -1.64 1.06 12.76
C ILE A 84 -3.04 0.78 12.21
N SER A 85 -3.91 0.26 13.07
CA SER A 85 -5.35 0.15 12.79
C SER A 85 -6.05 1.43 13.24
N CYS A 86 -6.69 2.17 12.33
CA CYS A 86 -7.42 3.39 12.66
C CYS A 86 -8.64 3.11 13.54
N ASP A 87 -9.27 1.94 13.40
CA ASP A 87 -10.39 1.51 14.23
C ASP A 87 -10.05 1.43 15.73
N THR A 88 -8.82 1.02 16.05
CA THR A 88 -8.38 0.78 17.43
C THR A 88 -7.35 1.78 17.92
N GLY A 89 -6.68 2.50 17.01
CA GLY A 89 -5.53 3.35 17.30
C GLY A 89 -4.29 2.58 17.77
N LEU A 90 -4.23 1.26 17.52
CA LEU A 90 -3.14 0.41 18.00
C LEU A 90 -2.21 -0.01 16.87
N ASP A 91 -0.95 -0.23 17.25
CA ASP A 91 0.10 -0.79 16.41
C ASP A 91 -0.26 -2.20 15.95
N ILE A 92 -0.09 -2.44 14.65
CA ILE A 92 -0.16 -3.77 14.07
C ILE A 92 1.22 -4.41 14.24
N ALA A 93 1.28 -5.40 15.14
CA ALA A 93 2.54 -5.98 15.57
C ALA A 93 3.45 -6.41 14.40
N ASN A 94 4.71 -5.98 14.48
CA ASN A 94 5.78 -6.31 13.54
C ASN A 94 5.54 -5.83 12.09
N GLN A 95 4.60 -4.91 11.87
CA GLN A 95 4.40 -4.29 10.55
C GLN A 95 5.20 -2.99 10.46
N THR A 96 6.49 -3.12 10.17
CA THR A 96 7.45 -1.99 10.15
C THR A 96 8.04 -1.70 8.77
N ASP A 97 7.56 -2.39 7.74
CA ASP A 97 7.98 -2.17 6.36
C ASP A 97 7.19 -1.01 5.72
N THR A 98 7.70 -0.50 4.60
CA THR A 98 6.98 0.50 3.77
C THR A 98 5.79 -0.08 3.01
N THR A 99 5.61 -1.40 3.08
CA THR A 99 4.48 -2.13 2.50
C THR A 99 3.78 -2.95 3.56
N PHE A 100 2.47 -3.05 3.46
CA PHE A 100 1.65 -3.89 4.33
C PHE A 100 0.57 -4.59 3.50
N SER A 101 0.39 -5.89 3.72
CA SER A 101 -0.64 -6.70 3.08
C SER A 101 -1.67 -7.11 4.13
N PRO A 102 -2.73 -6.32 4.35
CA PRO A 102 -3.67 -6.60 5.41
C PRO A 102 -4.43 -7.89 5.11
N THR A 103 -4.79 -8.64 6.16
CA THR A 103 -5.49 -9.94 6.04
C THR A 103 -6.97 -9.85 6.45
N LYS A 104 -7.41 -8.65 6.82
CA LYS A 104 -8.76 -8.35 7.26
C LYS A 104 -9.20 -7.04 6.64
N ASN A 105 -10.50 -6.87 6.46
CA ASN A 105 -11.06 -5.55 6.25
C ASN A 105 -10.80 -4.68 7.46
N GLY A 106 -10.61 -3.39 7.21
CA GLY A 106 -10.34 -2.41 8.25
C GLY A 106 -9.80 -1.12 7.67
N GLU A 107 -9.62 -0.17 8.55
CA GLU A 107 -9.03 1.11 8.22
C GLU A 107 -7.59 1.18 8.75
N TYR A 108 -6.66 1.57 7.88
CA TYR A 108 -5.23 1.47 8.13
C TYR A 108 -4.51 2.81 7.89
N ALA A 109 -3.56 3.10 8.76
CA ALA A 109 -2.62 4.20 8.60
C ALA A 109 -1.20 3.72 8.90
N VAL A 110 -0.20 4.54 8.58
CA VAL A 110 1.20 4.29 8.93
C VAL A 110 1.79 5.49 9.65
N GLU A 111 2.39 5.24 10.80
CA GLU A 111 3.24 6.21 11.49
C GLU A 111 4.66 6.14 10.92
N VAL A 112 5.23 7.32 10.65
CA VAL A 112 6.60 7.51 10.16
C VAL A 112 7.34 8.38 11.16
N SER A 113 8.48 7.89 11.63
CA SER A 113 9.22 8.50 12.73
C SER A 113 10.71 8.58 12.39
N ASN A 114 11.34 9.71 12.67
CA ASN A 114 12.80 9.87 12.60
C ASN A 114 13.30 10.64 13.84
N SER A 115 14.60 10.99 13.88
CA SER A 115 15.20 11.71 15.00
C SER A 115 14.59 13.09 15.29
N CYS A 116 13.82 13.64 14.35
CA CYS A 116 13.27 14.99 14.38
C CYS A 116 11.74 15.05 14.55
N GLY A 117 11.07 13.90 14.60
CA GLY A 117 9.65 13.87 14.91
C GLY A 117 8.95 12.66 14.33
N THR A 118 7.63 12.68 14.48
CA THR A 118 6.72 11.64 14.02
C THR A 118 5.56 12.28 13.26
N THR A 119 5.04 11.57 12.27
CA THR A 119 3.84 11.95 11.52
C THR A 119 3.07 10.69 11.14
N THR A 120 1.78 10.79 10.91
CA THR A 120 0.91 9.66 10.58
C THR A 120 0.19 9.96 9.29
N SER A 121 0.05 8.97 8.41
CA SER A 121 -0.77 9.10 7.21
C SER A 121 -2.22 9.39 7.54
N ASP A 122 -2.97 9.88 6.55
CA ASP A 122 -4.42 9.71 6.55
C ASP A 122 -4.79 8.22 6.58
N CYS A 123 -5.95 7.93 7.13
CA CYS A 123 -6.51 6.59 7.17
C CYS A 123 -7.04 6.16 5.79
N VAL A 124 -6.76 4.92 5.40
CA VAL A 124 -7.27 4.30 4.17
C VAL A 124 -8.12 3.08 4.53
N ILE A 125 -9.32 3.04 3.96
CA ILE A 125 -10.28 1.94 4.16
C ILE A 125 -9.98 0.82 3.17
N LEU A 126 -9.89 -0.41 3.67
CA LEU A 126 -9.97 -1.63 2.89
C LEU A 126 -11.21 -2.41 3.28
N ASP A 127 -12.14 -2.54 2.35
CA ASP A 127 -13.43 -3.23 2.51
C ASP A 127 -13.57 -4.47 1.58
N ASP A 128 -12.55 -4.76 0.76
CA ASP A 128 -12.54 -5.85 -0.24
C ASP A 128 -11.65 -7.07 0.14
N LEU A 129 -11.12 -7.11 1.36
CA LEU A 129 -10.36 -8.23 1.96
C LEU A 129 -11.25 -9.26 2.68
N SER A 130 -12.57 -9.24 2.45
CA SER A 130 -13.49 -10.23 3.03
C SER A 130 -13.09 -11.65 2.66
N LEU A 131 -12.69 -12.42 3.66
CA LEU A 131 -12.68 -13.89 3.65
C LEU A 131 -14.10 -14.50 3.74
N ASP A 132 -15.15 -13.67 3.75
CA ASP A 132 -16.51 -14.14 3.51
C ASP A 132 -16.83 -13.94 2.04
N LYS A 133 -17.11 -15.07 1.36
CA LYS A 133 -17.70 -15.19 0.02
C LYS A 133 -17.93 -13.83 -0.62
N ILE A 134 -17.08 -13.47 -1.58
CA ILE A 134 -17.55 -12.70 -2.70
C ILE A 134 -18.79 -13.42 -3.24
N SER A 135 -19.99 -13.03 -2.82
CA SER A 135 -21.16 -13.20 -3.67
C SER A 135 -21.01 -12.15 -4.76
N LYS A 136 -20.01 -12.33 -5.63
CA LYS A 136 -20.04 -11.75 -6.97
C LYS A 136 -21.32 -12.34 -7.53
N THR A 137 -22.36 -11.52 -7.54
CA THR A 137 -23.67 -11.96 -7.96
C THR A 137 -23.62 -11.95 -9.47
N ILE A 138 -23.20 -13.08 -10.04
CA ILE A 138 -23.35 -13.29 -11.47
C ILE A 138 -24.84 -13.40 -11.74
N SER A 139 -25.32 -12.56 -12.64
CA SER A 139 -26.69 -12.59 -13.12
C SER A 139 -26.70 -13.10 -14.54
N ILE A 140 -27.76 -13.84 -14.89
CA ILE A 140 -27.96 -14.37 -16.24
C ILE A 140 -29.25 -13.81 -16.84
N TYR A 141 -29.19 -13.38 -18.09
CA TYR A 141 -30.32 -12.78 -18.80
C TYR A 141 -30.32 -13.16 -20.29
N PRO A 142 -31.50 -13.31 -20.93
CA PRO A 142 -32.82 -13.34 -20.30
C PRO A 142 -33.04 -14.67 -19.54
N ASN A 143 -33.85 -14.63 -18.49
CA ASN A 143 -34.37 -15.82 -17.81
C ASN A 143 -35.88 -15.59 -17.57
N PRO A 144 -36.79 -16.28 -18.30
CA PRO A 144 -36.53 -17.43 -19.19
C PRO A 144 -35.72 -17.11 -20.46
N SER A 145 -34.89 -18.05 -20.92
CA SER A 145 -34.04 -17.94 -22.11
C SER A 145 -34.63 -18.69 -23.31
N HIS A 146 -34.32 -18.23 -24.52
CA HIS A 146 -34.78 -18.83 -25.78
C HIS A 146 -33.63 -19.39 -26.62
N ALA A 147 -32.63 -18.58 -26.94
CA ALA A 147 -31.49 -18.99 -27.76
C ALA A 147 -30.16 -18.84 -27.04
N GLU A 148 -30.04 -17.86 -26.15
CA GLU A 148 -28.78 -17.52 -25.50
C GLU A 148 -29.02 -17.03 -24.07
N ILE A 149 -27.97 -17.11 -23.25
CA ILE A 149 -27.88 -16.46 -21.94
C ILE A 149 -26.62 -15.60 -21.90
N ILE A 150 -26.75 -14.41 -21.32
CA ILE A 150 -25.67 -13.45 -21.14
C ILE A 150 -25.28 -13.42 -19.67
N LEU A 151 -23.98 -13.48 -19.40
CA LEU A 151 -23.39 -13.42 -18.06
C LEU A 151 -23.06 -11.97 -17.71
N SER A 152 -23.69 -11.43 -16.66
CA SER A 152 -23.34 -10.12 -16.09
C SER A 152 -22.51 -10.27 -14.83
N GLY A 153 -21.59 -9.32 -14.58
CA GLY A 153 -20.81 -9.25 -13.35
C GLY A 153 -19.51 -10.08 -13.36
N LEU A 154 -19.06 -10.49 -14.56
CA LEU A 154 -17.75 -11.11 -14.75
C LEU A 154 -16.67 -10.04 -14.96
N HIS A 155 -15.55 -10.19 -14.25
CA HIS A 155 -14.37 -9.31 -14.32
C HIS A 155 -13.07 -10.10 -14.59
N THR A 156 -13.18 -11.34 -15.10
CA THR A 156 -12.05 -12.24 -15.40
C THR A 156 -11.93 -12.43 -16.92
N ASP A 157 -10.70 -12.67 -17.39
CA ASP A 157 -10.40 -12.79 -18.82
C ASP A 157 -10.97 -14.08 -19.44
N GLU A 158 -11.04 -15.16 -18.65
CA GLU A 158 -11.62 -16.45 -19.03
C GLU A 158 -12.30 -17.12 -17.82
N ILE A 159 -13.47 -17.74 -18.04
CA ILE A 159 -14.17 -18.54 -17.03
C ILE A 159 -14.68 -19.86 -17.61
N GLU A 160 -14.42 -20.96 -16.91
CA GLU A 160 -14.99 -22.28 -17.22
C GLU A 160 -16.45 -22.33 -16.74
N PHE A 161 -17.35 -22.77 -17.62
CA PHE A 161 -18.77 -22.96 -17.33
C PHE A 161 -19.22 -24.40 -17.57
N ARG A 162 -20.25 -24.81 -16.84
CA ARG A 162 -20.94 -26.10 -17.00
C ARG A 162 -22.44 -25.89 -16.89
N ILE A 163 -23.23 -26.48 -17.78
CA ILE A 163 -24.69 -26.49 -17.69
C ILE A 163 -25.14 -27.92 -17.40
N ASN A 164 -25.92 -28.06 -16.33
CA ASN A 164 -26.51 -29.33 -15.92
C ASN A 164 -28.04 -29.27 -16.01
N ASP A 165 -28.68 -30.41 -16.29
CA ASP A 165 -30.14 -30.51 -16.21
C ASP A 165 -30.64 -30.62 -14.75
N ALA A 166 -31.96 -30.64 -14.56
CA ALA A 166 -32.58 -30.68 -13.23
C ALA A 166 -32.25 -31.94 -12.40
N THR A 167 -31.71 -33.00 -13.03
CA THR A 167 -31.25 -34.21 -12.34
C THR A 167 -29.75 -34.18 -11.99
N GLY A 168 -29.06 -33.10 -12.38
CA GLY A 168 -27.61 -32.92 -12.17
C GLY A 168 -26.75 -33.54 -13.27
N ARG A 169 -27.34 -34.02 -14.36
CA ARG A 169 -26.58 -34.55 -15.51
C ARG A 169 -25.98 -33.39 -16.30
N LEU A 170 -24.67 -33.46 -16.54
CA LEU A 170 -23.93 -32.51 -17.38
C LEU A 170 -24.42 -32.57 -18.83
N ILE A 171 -24.76 -31.41 -19.39
CA ILE A 171 -25.21 -31.25 -20.78
C ILE A 171 -24.12 -30.63 -21.64
N ILE A 172 -23.49 -29.54 -21.17
CA ILE A 172 -22.40 -28.86 -21.86
C ILE A 172 -21.41 -28.27 -20.85
N SER A 173 -20.16 -28.16 -21.26
CA SER A 173 -19.13 -27.37 -20.59
C SER A 173 -18.26 -26.66 -21.61
N GLY A 174 -17.67 -25.53 -21.24
CA GLY A 174 -16.76 -24.76 -22.10
C GLY A 174 -16.08 -23.63 -21.35
N THR A 175 -15.33 -22.80 -22.06
CA THR A 175 -14.78 -21.56 -21.52
C THR A 175 -15.44 -20.36 -22.20
N SER A 176 -15.74 -19.33 -21.42
CA SER A 176 -16.27 -18.05 -21.89
C SER A 176 -15.24 -16.96 -21.63
N SER A 177 -15.01 -16.10 -22.62
CA SER A 177 -14.09 -14.96 -22.53
C SER A 177 -14.85 -13.63 -22.51
N ASN A 178 -14.21 -12.60 -21.93
CA ASN A 178 -14.78 -11.28 -21.63
C ASN A 178 -15.42 -10.56 -22.85
N HIS A 179 -15.04 -10.92 -24.08
CA HIS A 179 -15.50 -10.23 -25.29
C HIS A 179 -16.88 -10.66 -25.78
N THR A 180 -17.43 -11.79 -25.29
CA THR A 180 -18.77 -12.21 -25.69
C THR A 180 -19.71 -12.43 -24.51
N ASN A 181 -19.26 -12.96 -23.36
CA ASN A 181 -20.11 -13.24 -22.17
C ASN A 181 -21.46 -13.93 -22.51
N VAL A 182 -21.56 -14.57 -23.66
CA VAL A 182 -22.79 -15.15 -24.22
C VAL A 182 -22.59 -16.65 -24.33
N ILE A 183 -23.55 -17.41 -23.83
CA ILE A 183 -23.61 -18.86 -23.98
C ILE A 183 -24.84 -19.19 -24.84
N ASP A 184 -24.61 -19.85 -25.97
CA ASP A 184 -25.68 -20.43 -26.79
C ASP A 184 -26.35 -21.58 -26.02
N VAL A 185 -27.66 -21.53 -25.91
CA VAL A 185 -28.52 -22.53 -25.28
C VAL A 185 -29.67 -22.97 -26.18
N ASN A 186 -29.63 -22.61 -27.47
CA ASN A 186 -30.68 -22.92 -28.44
C ASN A 186 -30.89 -24.43 -28.63
N PHE A 187 -29.84 -25.21 -28.44
CA PHE A 187 -29.87 -26.68 -28.51
C PHE A 187 -30.55 -27.35 -27.31
N LEU A 188 -30.86 -26.60 -26.24
CA LEU A 188 -31.54 -27.14 -25.06
C LEU A 188 -33.06 -27.26 -25.30
N SER A 189 -33.62 -28.38 -24.88
CA SER A 189 -35.07 -28.56 -24.77
C SER A 189 -35.66 -27.64 -23.69
N ARG A 190 -36.97 -27.39 -23.76
CA ARG A 190 -37.69 -26.65 -22.71
C ARG A 190 -37.53 -27.32 -21.35
N GLY A 191 -37.17 -26.57 -20.32
CA GLY A 191 -36.92 -27.14 -18.99
C GLY A 191 -36.13 -26.24 -18.05
N ILE A 192 -35.80 -26.79 -16.87
CA ILE A 192 -34.99 -26.13 -15.84
C ILE A 192 -33.54 -26.61 -15.95
N TYR A 193 -32.61 -25.66 -15.93
CA TYR A 193 -31.18 -25.90 -16.00
C TYR A 193 -30.42 -25.13 -14.92
N TYR A 194 -29.21 -25.60 -14.60
CA TYR A 194 -28.31 -24.98 -13.65
C TYR A 194 -26.97 -24.70 -14.32
N LEU A 195 -26.60 -23.42 -14.38
CA LEU A 195 -25.28 -22.95 -14.82
C LEU A 195 -24.33 -22.92 -13.63
N SER A 196 -23.25 -23.69 -13.70
CA SER A 196 -22.16 -23.69 -12.73
C SER A 196 -20.94 -22.98 -13.32
N LEU A 197 -20.34 -22.08 -12.54
CA LEU A 197 -19.13 -21.34 -12.87
C LEU A 197 -18.09 -21.57 -11.76
N ASN A 198 -16.81 -21.72 -12.12
CA ASN A 198 -15.76 -21.96 -11.12
C ASN A 198 -15.69 -20.80 -10.12
N GLY A 199 -15.89 -21.11 -8.82
CA GLY A 199 -15.90 -20.12 -7.75
C GLY A 199 -17.28 -19.52 -7.41
N PHE A 200 -18.36 -19.96 -8.06
CA PHE A 200 -19.72 -19.42 -7.88
C PHE A 200 -20.75 -20.49 -7.51
N SER A 201 -21.83 -20.07 -6.84
CA SER A 201 -23.00 -20.95 -6.64
C SER A 201 -23.74 -21.17 -7.96
N PRO A 202 -24.29 -22.38 -8.23
CA PRO A 202 -25.02 -22.65 -9.46
C PRO A 202 -26.24 -21.73 -9.63
N ILE A 203 -26.40 -21.18 -10.83
CA ILE A 203 -27.48 -20.26 -11.18
C ILE A 203 -28.55 -21.02 -11.96
N LYS A 204 -29.79 -21.01 -11.44
CA LYS A 204 -30.93 -21.62 -12.10
C LYS A 204 -31.45 -20.73 -13.24
N PHE A 205 -31.68 -21.30 -14.43
CA PHE A 205 -32.49 -20.66 -15.47
C PHE A 205 -33.54 -21.61 -16.06
N VAL A 206 -34.53 -21.00 -16.68
CA VAL A 206 -35.61 -21.68 -17.40
C VAL A 206 -35.39 -21.49 -18.90
N LYS A 207 -35.45 -22.59 -19.65
CA LYS A 207 -35.43 -22.60 -21.12
C LYS A 207 -36.87 -22.72 -21.64
N GLU A 208 -37.29 -21.79 -22.49
CA GLU A 208 -38.59 -21.76 -23.18
C GLU A 208 -38.46 -21.92 -24.71
#